data_AF-A0A0H2ZAC9-F1
#
_entry.id   AF-A0A0H2ZAC9-F1
#
_cell.length_a   1.000
_cell.length_b   1.000
_cell.length_c   1.000
_cell.angle_alpha   90.00
_cell.angle_beta   90.00
_cell.angle_gamma   90.00
#
_symmetry.space_group_name_H-M   'P 1'
#
loop_
_entity.id
_entity.type
_entity.pdbx_description
1 polymer ?
#
loop_
_entity_poly.entity_id
_entity_poly.type
_entity_poly.pdbx_seq_one_letter_code
_entity_poly.pdbx_strand_id
1 'polypeptide(L)'
;MSASLPNDTPPNDTLPLVLAGPLLRRAEPERLVFWLATSCPTTIELILASEGEAERRIRLAEGTHSAIRIGTHAWLHLLDVALDPPLPCARLVDYDLRLAADGGEPAGIAEWAPHLLYPGRQRASLVLKPRLDQLLHGSCRKPHHPGGRWACCR
;
A
#
# COMPACT_ATOMS: atom_id res chain seq x y z
N MET A 1 -3.66 36.70 -20.30
CA MET A 1 -4.48 35.74 -19.53
C MET A 1 -3.56 34.58 -19.16
N SER A 2 -2.89 34.68 -18.01
CA SER A 2 -2.00 33.62 -17.51
C SER A 2 -2.83 32.69 -16.62
N ALA A 3 -2.92 31.42 -17.01
CA ALA A 3 -3.51 30.39 -16.18
C ALA A 3 -2.50 30.03 -15.07
N SER A 4 -2.83 30.40 -13.84
CA SER A 4 -2.08 30.01 -12.65
C SER A 4 -2.24 28.51 -12.40
N LEU A 5 -1.12 27.82 -12.20
CA LEU A 5 -1.08 26.43 -11.73
C LEU A 5 -1.55 26.40 -10.26
N PRO A 6 -2.47 25.51 -9.85
CA PRO A 6 -2.81 25.33 -8.46
C PRO A 6 -1.80 24.36 -7.84
N ASN A 7 -0.73 24.86 -7.24
CA ASN A 7 0.07 24.07 -6.31
C ASN A 7 0.57 24.87 -5.11
N ASP A 8 -0.23 25.83 -4.65
CA ASP A 8 -0.03 26.49 -3.36
C ASP A 8 -0.87 25.79 -2.30
N THR A 9 -0.49 24.55 -1.96
CA THR A 9 -0.86 23.99 -0.66
C THR A 9 0.12 24.58 0.36
N PRO A 10 -0.33 25.35 1.36
CA PRO A 10 0.57 25.88 2.39
C PRO A 10 1.32 24.71 3.07
N PRO A 11 2.57 24.89 3.53
CA PRO A 11 3.26 23.87 4.29
C PRO A 11 2.44 23.57 5.54
N ASN A 12 1.79 22.43 5.55
CA ASN A 12 1.12 21.95 6.73
C ASN A 12 2.25 21.51 7.67
N ASP A 13 2.47 22.23 8.77
CA ASP A 13 3.49 21.92 9.80
C ASP A 13 3.22 20.58 10.52
N THR A 14 2.18 19.84 10.10
CA THR A 14 1.86 18.51 10.56
C THR A 14 2.28 17.47 9.52
N LEU A 15 3.09 16.51 9.98
CA LEU A 15 3.51 15.38 9.17
C LEU A 15 2.28 14.56 8.72
N PRO A 16 2.26 14.04 7.48
CA PRO A 16 1.19 13.15 7.04
C PRO A 16 1.16 11.88 7.90
N LEU A 17 0.00 11.23 7.97
CA LEU A 17 -0.15 9.96 8.70
C LEU A 17 0.81 8.91 8.16
N VAL A 18 0.85 8.72 6.84
CA VAL A 18 1.77 7.78 6.18
C VAL A 18 2.95 8.57 5.61
N LEU A 19 4.14 8.25 6.12
CA LEU A 19 5.41 8.85 5.69
C LEU A 19 5.98 8.13 4.47
N ALA A 20 5.80 6.81 4.39
CA ALA A 20 6.25 5.99 3.27
C ALA A 20 5.45 4.68 3.17
N GLY A 21 5.29 4.16 1.95
CA GLY A 21 4.57 2.92 1.68
C GLY A 21 3.14 3.16 1.17
N PRO A 22 2.31 2.10 1.12
CA PRO A 22 2.59 0.74 1.56
C PRO A 22 3.40 -0.03 0.51
N LEU A 23 4.44 -0.73 0.94
CA LEU A 23 5.26 -1.59 0.09
C LEU A 23 4.88 -3.05 0.32
N LEU A 24 4.33 -3.69 -0.72
CA LEU A 24 4.15 -5.14 -0.75
C LEU A 24 5.50 -5.81 -1.04
N ARG A 25 6.14 -6.34 0.01
CA ARG A 25 7.51 -6.88 -0.03
C ARG A 25 7.55 -8.35 -0.43
N ARG A 26 6.49 -9.10 -0.13
CA ARG A 26 6.30 -10.51 -0.48
C ARG A 26 4.84 -10.76 -0.76
N ALA A 27 4.55 -11.46 -1.85
CA ALA A 27 3.20 -11.81 -2.24
C ALA A 27 3.18 -13.26 -2.71
N GLU A 28 2.68 -14.15 -1.86
CA GLU A 28 2.50 -15.57 -2.09
C GLU A 28 1.06 -15.98 -1.72
N PRO A 29 0.54 -17.10 -2.24
CA PRO A 29 -0.83 -17.52 -1.94
C PRO A 29 -1.10 -17.64 -0.44
N GLU A 30 -0.18 -18.23 0.31
CA GLU A 30 -0.30 -18.46 1.76
C GLU A 30 0.27 -17.32 2.61
N ARG A 31 0.89 -16.29 2.01
CA ARG A 31 1.62 -15.28 2.79
C ARG A 31 1.76 -13.94 2.08
N LEU A 32 1.37 -12.86 2.76
CA LEU A 32 1.63 -11.49 2.34
C LEU A 32 2.51 -10.79 3.36
N VAL A 33 3.49 -10.01 2.86
CA VAL A 33 4.33 -9.16 3.71
C VAL A 33 4.25 -7.72 3.23
N PHE A 34 3.80 -6.83 4.10
CA PHE A 34 3.74 -5.39 3.84
C PHE A 34 4.68 -4.63 4.76
N TRP A 35 5.16 -3.50 4.28
CA TRP A 35 5.86 -2.51 5.07
C TRP A 35 5.29 -1.11 4.81
N LEU A 36 5.19 -0.31 5.87
CA LEU A 36 4.87 1.11 5.79
C LEU A 36 5.46 1.86 6.96
N ALA A 37 5.65 3.17 6.80
CA ALA A 37 6.05 4.05 7.87
C ALA A 37 4.95 5.08 8.14
N THR A 38 4.57 5.26 9.41
CA THR A 38 3.60 6.27 9.84
C THR A 38 4.22 7.29 10.78
N SER A 39 3.58 8.44 10.96
CA SER A 39 4.09 9.52 11.83
C SER A 39 3.77 9.32 13.32
N CYS A 40 2.76 8.50 13.62
CA CYS A 40 2.27 8.23 14.98
C CYS A 40 1.94 6.73 15.16
N PRO A 41 1.75 6.26 16.41
CA PRO A 41 1.21 4.93 16.65
C PRO A 41 -0.09 4.71 15.87
N THR A 42 -0.15 3.61 15.13
CA THR A 42 -1.25 3.35 14.20
C THR A 42 -1.67 1.90 14.29
N THR A 43 -2.96 1.65 14.47
CA THR A 43 -3.55 0.32 14.33
C THR A 43 -3.90 0.08 12.87
N ILE A 44 -3.71 -1.16 12.41
CA ILE A 44 -3.83 -1.51 10.99
C ILE A 44 -4.71 -2.74 10.85
N GLU A 45 -5.71 -2.64 9.97
CA GLU A 45 -6.55 -3.74 9.53
C GLU A 45 -6.30 -3.98 8.04
N LEU A 46 -6.03 -5.24 7.67
CA LEU A 46 -5.92 -5.65 6.28
C LEU A 46 -7.27 -6.20 5.82
N ILE A 47 -7.79 -5.64 4.73
CA ILE A 47 -8.95 -6.17 4.02
C ILE A 47 -8.47 -6.82 2.73
N LEU A 48 -8.94 -8.04 2.47
CA LEU A 48 -8.74 -8.75 1.21
C LEU A 48 -10.09 -9.10 0.58
N ALA A 49 -10.23 -8.82 -0.71
CA ALA A 49 -11.42 -9.16 -1.48
C ALA A 49 -11.03 -9.76 -2.83
N SER A 50 -11.63 -10.89 -3.15
CA SER A 50 -11.47 -11.56 -4.44
C SER A 50 -12.86 -11.76 -5.06
N GLU A 51 -12.94 -11.75 -6.38
CA GLU A 51 -14.20 -11.99 -7.07
C GLU A 51 -14.74 -13.39 -6.74
N GLY A 52 -15.98 -13.45 -6.24
CA GLY A 52 -16.65 -14.69 -5.87
C GLY A 52 -16.31 -15.24 -4.48
N GLU A 53 -15.47 -14.55 -3.71
CA GLU A 53 -15.14 -14.91 -2.32
C GLU A 53 -15.65 -13.85 -1.34
N ALA A 54 -15.93 -14.26 -0.09
CA ALA A 54 -16.28 -13.32 0.96
C ALA A 54 -15.08 -12.45 1.32
N GLU A 55 -15.33 -11.17 1.62
CA GLU A 55 -14.30 -10.26 2.10
C GLU A 55 -13.68 -10.78 3.41
N ARG A 56 -12.35 -10.83 3.45
CA ARG A 56 -11.58 -11.24 4.62
C ARG A 56 -11.05 -10.00 5.32
N ARG A 57 -11.45 -9.80 6.58
CA ARG A 57 -10.90 -8.76 7.46
C ARG A 57 -9.92 -9.42 8.42
N ILE A 58 -8.67 -9.01 8.32
CA ILE A 58 -7.57 -9.55 9.13
C ILE A 58 -7.13 -8.45 10.08
N ARG A 59 -7.54 -8.60 11.34
CA ARG A 59 -7.00 -7.80 12.44
C ARG A 59 -5.61 -8.29 12.77
N LEU A 60 -4.65 -7.39 12.73
CA LEU A 60 -3.27 -7.73 12.96
C LEU A 60 -3.01 -7.81 14.46
N ALA A 61 -2.48 -8.94 14.89
CA ALA A 61 -2.13 -9.21 16.28
C ALA A 61 -0.63 -9.47 16.42
N GLU A 62 -0.19 -9.65 17.67
CA GLU A 62 1.18 -10.05 18.00
C GLU A 62 1.59 -11.28 17.18
N GLY A 63 2.77 -11.21 16.54
CA GLY A 63 3.27 -12.22 15.61
C GLY A 63 2.95 -11.98 14.13
N THR A 64 1.89 -11.22 13.80
CA THR A 64 1.55 -10.84 12.41
C THR A 64 1.77 -9.37 12.10
N HIS A 65 1.94 -8.55 13.14
CA HIS A 65 2.32 -7.15 13.03
C HIS A 65 3.40 -6.83 14.05
N SER A 66 4.41 -6.09 13.60
CA SER A 66 5.47 -5.54 14.43
C SER A 66 5.61 -4.06 14.12
N ALA A 67 5.72 -3.24 15.16
CA ALA A 67 5.92 -1.80 15.05
C ALA A 67 7.17 -1.38 15.81
N ILE A 68 8.04 -0.60 15.17
CA ILE A 68 9.25 -0.04 15.80
C ILE A 68 9.25 1.47 15.64
N ARG A 69 9.35 2.20 16.76
CA ARG A 69 9.51 3.66 16.70
C ARG A 69 10.93 4.02 16.26
N ILE A 70 11.04 4.88 15.25
CA ILE A 70 12.29 5.46 14.76
C ILE A 70 12.24 6.96 15.03
N GLY A 71 13.08 7.44 15.95
CA GLY A 71 13.07 8.85 16.34
C GLY A 71 11.76 9.27 17.03
N THR A 72 11.36 10.52 16.83
CA THR A 72 10.20 11.11 17.52
C THR A 72 8.88 10.88 16.80
N HIS A 73 8.88 10.98 15.47
CA HIS A 73 7.68 11.02 14.65
C HIS A 73 7.70 9.99 13.51
N ALA A 74 8.33 8.83 13.69
CA ALA A 74 8.23 7.75 12.70
C ALA A 74 8.04 6.41 13.39
N TRP A 75 7.14 5.63 12.84
CA TRP A 75 6.81 4.27 13.26
C TRP A 75 6.91 3.35 12.05
N LEU A 76 7.75 2.33 12.17
CA LEU A 76 7.99 1.33 11.15
C LEU A 76 7.06 0.15 11.36
N HIS A 77 6.16 -0.13 10.42
CA HIS A 77 5.22 -1.24 10.50
C HIS A 77 5.66 -2.35 9.54
N LEU A 78 5.82 -3.56 10.07
CA LEU A 78 5.96 -4.79 9.29
C LEU A 78 4.72 -5.64 9.54
N LEU A 79 4.00 -5.97 8.47
CA LEU A 79 2.86 -6.87 8.50
C LEU A 79 3.31 -8.16 7.82
N ASP A 80 3.19 -9.28 8.52
CA ASP A 80 3.56 -10.61 8.03
C ASP A 80 2.36 -11.53 8.25
N VAL A 81 1.55 -11.65 7.20
CA VAL A 81 0.22 -12.24 7.28
C VAL A 81 0.24 -13.60 6.62
N ALA A 82 0.10 -14.65 7.42
CA ALA A 82 -0.19 -15.99 6.94
C ALA A 82 -1.68 -16.10 6.55
N LEU A 83 -1.96 -16.77 5.45
CA LEU A 83 -3.29 -16.85 4.84
C LEU A 83 -3.73 -18.30 4.73
N ASP A 84 -4.77 -18.62 5.49
CA ASP A 84 -5.52 -19.86 5.39
C ASP A 84 -7.02 -19.51 5.37
N PRO A 85 -7.76 -19.77 4.28
CA PRO A 85 -7.29 -20.38 3.02
C PRO A 85 -6.30 -19.48 2.24
N PRO A 86 -5.50 -20.04 1.32
CA PRO A 86 -4.60 -19.28 0.47
C PRO A 86 -5.36 -18.38 -0.51
N LEU A 87 -4.70 -17.32 -0.98
CA LEU A 87 -5.22 -16.45 -2.03
C LEU A 87 -5.25 -17.15 -3.40
N PRO A 88 -6.21 -16.78 -4.27
CA PRO A 88 -6.28 -17.35 -5.60
C PRO A 88 -5.12 -16.89 -6.48
N CYS A 89 -4.49 -17.85 -7.17
CA CYS A 89 -3.50 -17.58 -8.21
C CYS A 89 -4.15 -17.09 -9.51
N ALA A 90 -3.43 -16.25 -10.25
CA ALA A 90 -3.81 -15.70 -11.56
C ALA A 90 -5.19 -14.99 -11.58
N ARG A 91 -5.64 -14.49 -10.42
CA ARG A 91 -6.85 -13.68 -10.27
C ARG A 91 -6.51 -12.36 -9.61
N LEU A 92 -7.35 -11.36 -9.86
CA LEU A 92 -7.26 -10.07 -9.19
C LEU A 92 -7.71 -10.22 -7.74
N VAL A 93 -6.85 -9.77 -6.83
CA VAL A 93 -7.14 -9.67 -5.40
C VAL A 93 -7.04 -8.20 -5.04
N ASP A 94 -8.18 -7.63 -4.65
CA ASP A 94 -8.23 -6.27 -4.12
C ASP A 94 -7.84 -6.30 -2.63
N TYR A 95 -7.10 -5.29 -2.20
CA TYR A 95 -6.71 -5.13 -0.81
C TYR A 95 -6.82 -3.69 -0.35
N ASP A 96 -7.07 -3.53 0.95
CA ASP A 96 -7.07 -2.23 1.61
C ASP A 96 -6.33 -2.32 2.95
N LEU A 97 -5.57 -1.27 3.26
CA LEU A 97 -4.88 -1.11 4.54
C LEU A 97 -5.56 0.02 5.28
N ARG A 98 -6.46 -0.34 6.20
CA ARG A 98 -7.20 0.62 7.00
C ARG A 98 -6.38 1.02 8.21
N LEU A 99 -6.08 2.30 8.31
CA LEU A 99 -5.19 2.88 9.30
C LEU A 99 -5.99 3.73 10.28
N ALA A 100 -5.85 3.46 11.58
CA ALA A 100 -6.41 4.28 12.64
C ALA A 100 -5.27 4.87 13.49
N ALA A 101 -5.10 6.19 13.40
CA ALA A 101 -4.15 6.97 14.19
C ALA A 101 -4.69 7.17 15.60
N ASP A 102 -3.88 6.89 16.63
CA ASP A 102 -4.21 7.15 18.05
C ASP A 102 -5.61 6.68 18.50
N GLY A 103 -6.10 5.57 17.93
CA GLY A 103 -7.41 4.99 18.25
C GLY A 103 -8.61 5.70 17.61
N GLY A 104 -8.39 6.60 16.65
CA GLY A 104 -9.44 7.21 15.84
C GLY A 104 -10.09 6.25 14.84
N GLU A 105 -10.98 6.78 14.00
CA GLU A 105 -11.67 5.99 12.97
C GLU A 105 -10.69 5.50 11.89
N PRO A 106 -10.77 4.21 11.47
CA PRO A 106 -9.89 3.68 10.44
C PRO A 106 -10.20 4.25 9.05
N ALA A 107 -9.20 4.85 8.41
CA ALA A 107 -9.28 5.36 7.04
C ALA A 107 -8.61 4.39 6.05
N GLY A 108 -9.22 4.14 4.89
CA GLY A 108 -8.69 3.28 3.83
C GLY A 108 -7.72 4.00 2.88
N ILE A 109 -7.04 3.25 1.99
CA ILE A 109 -6.05 3.80 1.05
C ILE A 109 -6.63 4.94 0.21
N ALA A 110 -7.90 4.83 -0.20
CA ALA A 110 -8.58 5.88 -0.96
C ALA A 110 -8.65 7.23 -0.23
N GLU A 111 -8.63 7.21 1.10
CA GLU A 111 -8.69 8.41 1.94
C GLU A 111 -7.30 8.96 2.23
N TRP A 112 -6.36 8.12 2.67
CA TRP A 112 -5.03 8.58 3.09
C TRP A 112 -3.99 8.65 1.97
N ALA A 113 -4.17 7.92 0.86
CA ALA A 113 -3.32 7.99 -0.32
C ALA A 113 -4.10 7.63 -1.62
N PRO A 114 -5.09 8.45 -2.03
CA PRO A 114 -5.86 8.22 -3.26
C PRO A 114 -4.99 8.14 -4.51
N HIS A 115 -3.81 8.78 -4.48
CA HIS A 115 -2.85 8.78 -5.59
C HIS A 115 -2.17 7.43 -5.84
N LEU A 116 -2.29 6.46 -4.93
CA LEU A 116 -1.80 5.09 -5.12
C LEU A 116 -2.80 4.20 -5.87
N LEU A 117 -4.02 4.68 -6.07
CA LEU A 117 -5.11 3.92 -6.67
C LEU A 117 -5.28 4.28 -8.15
N TYR A 118 -5.67 3.28 -8.95
CA TYR A 118 -6.15 3.55 -10.30
C TYR A 118 -7.41 4.44 -10.27
N PRO A 119 -7.63 5.30 -11.28
CA PRO A 119 -8.82 6.16 -11.34
C PRO A 119 -10.13 5.38 -11.14
N GLY A 120 -10.96 5.84 -10.20
CA GLY A 120 -12.25 5.22 -9.88
C GLY A 120 -12.19 4.00 -8.96
N ARG A 121 -11.00 3.52 -8.57
CA ARG A 121 -10.85 2.43 -7.59
C ARG A 121 -10.86 2.98 -6.16
N GLN A 122 -11.39 2.18 -5.24
CA GLN A 122 -11.38 2.45 -3.79
C GLN A 122 -10.36 1.57 -3.04
N ARG A 123 -9.75 0.59 -3.72
CA ARG A 123 -8.80 -0.37 -3.16
C ARG A 123 -7.64 -0.57 -4.10
N ALA A 124 -6.48 -0.90 -3.53
CA ALA A 124 -5.34 -1.35 -4.30
C ALA A 124 -5.58 -2.80 -4.76
N SER A 125 -4.84 -3.26 -5.76
CA SER A 125 -5.09 -4.59 -6.35
C SER A 125 -3.78 -5.27 -6.73
N LEU A 126 -3.71 -6.58 -6.54
CA LEU A 126 -2.58 -7.42 -6.92
C LEU A 126 -3.04 -8.67 -7.68
N VAL A 127 -2.13 -9.28 -8.44
CA VAL A 127 -2.34 -10.58 -9.09
C VAL A 127 -1.15 -11.47 -8.73
N LEU A 128 -1.41 -12.59 -8.06
CA LEU A 128 -0.39 -13.59 -7.75
C LEU A 128 -0.13 -14.44 -8.99
N LYS A 129 1.04 -14.28 -9.61
CA LYS A 129 1.43 -15.10 -10.77
C LYS A 129 2.22 -16.33 -10.30
N PRO A 130 1.72 -17.56 -10.52
CA PRO A 130 2.43 -18.78 -10.12
C PRO A 130 3.72 -19.02 -10.92
N ARG A 131 3.83 -18.42 -12.12
CA ARG A 131 5.04 -18.36 -12.93
C ARG A 131 5.32 -16.92 -13.32
N LEU A 132 6.56 -16.49 -13.14
CA LEU A 132 6.98 -15.12 -13.41
C LEU A 132 7.47 -15.03 -14.86
N ASP A 133 6.53 -14.94 -15.80
CA ASP A 133 6.86 -14.96 -17.23
C ASP A 133 7.38 -13.59 -17.74
N GLN A 134 7.16 -12.52 -16.97
CA GLN A 134 7.64 -11.17 -17.27
C GLN A 134 8.08 -10.45 -15.99
N LEU A 135 9.39 -10.20 -15.88
CA LEU A 135 9.99 -9.35 -14.86
C LEU A 135 10.08 -7.93 -15.41
N LEU A 136 9.17 -7.04 -15.00
CA LEU A 136 9.34 -5.61 -15.24
C LEU A 136 10.37 -5.07 -14.22
N HIS A 137 11.61 -4.85 -14.66
CA HIS A 137 12.65 -4.28 -13.83
C HIS A 137 12.56 -2.74 -13.83
N GLY A 138 11.71 -2.19 -12.96
CA GLY A 138 11.70 -0.76 -12.66
C GLY A 138 12.88 -0.38 -11.77
N SER A 139 14.11 -0.39 -12.30
CA SER A 139 15.23 0.19 -11.55
C SER A 139 15.12 1.72 -11.59
N CYS A 140 15.04 2.35 -10.42
CA CYS A 140 15.22 3.78 -10.26
C CYS A 140 16.67 4.24 -10.54
N ARG A 141 17.42 3.55 -11.41
CA ARG A 141 18.78 3.92 -11.81
C ARG A 141 18.80 4.29 -13.30
N LYS A 142 18.48 5.56 -13.56
CA LYS A 142 18.57 6.35 -14.82
C LYS A 142 17.23 6.65 -15.51
N PRO A 143 16.58 7.79 -15.17
CA PRO A 143 15.40 8.30 -15.90
C PRO A 143 15.68 8.76 -17.34
N HIS A 144 16.95 8.84 -17.76
CA HIS A 144 17.35 9.52 -19.01
C HIS A 144 18.02 8.61 -20.04
N HIS A 145 17.71 7.31 -20.07
CA HIS A 145 18.13 6.50 -21.21
C HIS A 145 17.19 6.77 -22.40
N PRO A 146 17.68 7.16 -23.59
CA PRO A 146 16.86 7.32 -24.78
C PRO A 146 16.53 5.94 -25.35
N GLY A 147 15.66 5.21 -24.66
CA GLY A 147 15.03 3.98 -25.11
C GLY A 147 13.55 4.26 -25.36
N GLY A 148 13.03 3.76 -26.49
CA GLY A 148 11.71 4.09 -27.02
C GLY A 148 10.55 4.00 -26.02
N ARG A 149 9.62 4.93 -26.21
CA ARG A 149 8.29 5.07 -25.62
C ARG A 149 7.77 3.79 -24.94
N TRP A 150 7.73 3.79 -23.62
CA TRP A 150 6.72 3.04 -22.86
C TRP A 150 6.27 3.90 -21.69
N ALA A 151 4.95 4.05 -21.57
CA ALA A 151 4.33 4.92 -20.59
C ALA A 151 4.67 4.44 -19.17
N CYS A 152 5.18 5.37 -18.37
CA CYS A 152 5.38 5.17 -16.94
C CYS A 152 4.00 5.06 -16.28
N CYS A 153 3.75 3.94 -15.59
CA CYS A 153 2.59 3.82 -14.71
C CYS A 153 2.69 4.86 -13.60
N ARG A 154 1.63 5.65 -13.45
CA ARG A 154 1.44 6.63 -12.39
C ARG A 154 0.66 6.00 -11.25
#